data_AF-A0A2V9CVL3-F1
#
_entry.id   AF-A0A2V9CVL3-F1
#
_cell.length_a   1.000
_cell.length_b   1.000
_cell.length_c   1.000
_cell.angle_alpha   90.00
_cell.angle_beta   90.00
_cell.angle_gamma   90.00
#
_symmetry.space_group_name_H-M   'P 1'
#
loop_
_entity.id
_entity.type
_entity.pdbx_description
1 polymer ?
#
loop_
_entity_poly.entity_id
_entity_poly.type
_entity_poly.pdbx_seq_one_letter_code
_entity_poly.pdbx_strand_id
1 'polypeptide(L)'
;MMRNKRLDILRGIAVLFVLGRHGVMEGVWKETGWAGVDLFFVLSGFLISGLLFSEYKRKRSIDLARFIIRRGFKIYPSFYLMLLTTFLVAASYGVCRPYA
;
A
#
# COMPACT_ATOMS: atom_id res chain seq x y z
N MET A 1 5.43 9.64 -20.12
CA MET A 1 5.22 9.00 -18.80
C MET A 1 6.29 7.93 -18.64
N MET A 2 7.51 8.32 -18.23
CA MET A 2 8.58 7.35 -18.00
C MET A 2 8.29 6.68 -16.66
N ARG A 3 7.70 5.48 -16.72
CA ARG A 3 7.46 4.64 -15.54
C ARG A 3 8.82 4.20 -15.01
N ASN A 4 9.28 4.82 -13.92
CA ASN A 4 10.54 4.47 -13.27
C ASN A 4 10.40 3.10 -12.59
N LYS A 5 10.60 2.04 -13.38
CA LYS A 5 10.50 0.63 -12.97
C LYS A 5 11.31 0.34 -11.69
N ARG A 6 12.44 1.02 -11.49
CA ARG A 6 13.30 0.89 -10.30
C ARG A 6 12.54 1.14 -8.98
N LEU A 7 11.67 2.15 -8.95
CA LEU A 7 10.88 2.50 -7.75
C LEU A 7 9.72 1.53 -7.52
N ASP A 8 9.09 1.04 -8.60
CA ASP A 8 8.06 0.01 -8.50
C ASP A 8 8.64 -1.33 -8.00
N ILE A 9 9.86 -1.69 -8.41
CA ILE A 9 10.59 -2.87 -7.91
C ILE A 9 10.90 -2.72 -6.42
N LEU A 10 11.40 -1.55 -6.00
CA LEU A 10 11.74 -1.32 -4.59
C LEU A 10 10.50 -1.33 -3.69
N ARG A 11 9.35 -0.84 -4.19
CA ARG A 11 8.05 -0.99 -3.52
C ARG A 11 7.66 -2.46 -3.42
N GLY A 12 7.89 -3.25 -4.46
CA GLY A 12 7.68 -4.71 -4.43
C GLY A 12 8.51 -5.41 -3.35
N ILE A 13 9.79 -5.05 -3.21
CA ILE A 13 10.66 -5.56 -2.14
C ILE A 13 10.12 -5.17 -0.75
N ALA A 14 9.65 -3.94 -0.58
CA ALA A 14 9.03 -3.52 0.68
C ALA A 14 7.76 -4.33 1.00
N VAL A 15 6.92 -4.63 0.00
CA VAL A 15 5.76 -5.51 0.18
C VAL A 15 6.17 -6.93 0.57
N LEU A 16 7.26 -7.47 0.00
CA LEU A 16 7.76 -8.80 0.40
C LEU A 16 8.17 -8.83 1.88
N PHE A 17 8.81 -7.76 2.39
CA PHE A 17 9.10 -7.64 3.83
C PHE A 17 7.83 -7.58 4.69
N VAL A 18 6.79 -6.86 4.24
CA VAL A 18 5.49 -6.79 4.93
C VAL A 18 4.78 -8.14 4.94
N LEU A 19 4.83 -8.89 3.83
CA LEU A 19 4.29 -10.25 3.76
C LEU A 19 5.07 -11.22 4.67
N GLY A 20 6.38 -11.05 4.79
CA GLY A 20 7.21 -11.79 5.75
C GLY A 20 6.74 -11.63 7.21
N ARG A 21 6.20 -10.44 7.58
CA ARG A 21 5.63 -10.18 8.90
C ARG A 21 4.29 -10.88 9.16
N HIS A 22 3.42 -10.97 8.14
CA HIS A 22 2.05 -11.48 8.28
C HIS A 22 1.90 -12.98 7.97
N GLY A 23 2.79 -13.53 7.15
CA GLY A 23 2.53 -14.77 6.43
C GLY A 23 2.99 -16.05 7.11
N VAL A 24 4.30 -16.29 7.24
CA VAL A 24 4.77 -17.69 7.27
C VAL A 24 6.06 -17.91 8.06
N MET A 25 6.75 -16.87 8.56
CA MET A 25 8.10 -17.05 9.15
C MET A 25 8.17 -16.63 10.62
N GLU A 26 8.47 -17.58 11.50
CA GLU A 26 8.81 -17.32 12.90
C GLU A 26 10.28 -16.87 13.04
N GLY A 27 10.58 -16.02 14.03
CA GLY A 27 11.93 -15.51 14.30
C GLY A 27 12.14 -14.04 13.89
N VAL A 28 13.37 -13.70 13.45
CA VAL A 28 13.87 -12.32 13.21
C VAL A 28 12.98 -11.50 12.24
N TRP A 29 12.27 -12.15 11.34
CA TRP A 29 11.35 -11.53 10.36
C TRP A 29 10.09 -10.95 10.99
N LYS A 30 9.64 -11.49 12.14
CA LYS A 30 8.56 -10.89 12.94
C LYS A 30 9.04 -9.55 13.53
N GLU A 31 10.23 -9.51 14.12
CA GLU A 31 10.77 -8.30 14.78
C GLU A 31 11.12 -7.20 13.76
N THR A 32 11.67 -7.58 12.61
CA THR A 32 12.17 -6.63 11.59
C THR A 32 11.13 -6.22 10.55
N GLY A 33 10.01 -6.93 10.43
CA GLY A 33 8.99 -6.68 9.41
C GLY A 33 8.30 -5.31 9.47
N TRP A 34 8.48 -4.57 10.58
CA TRP A 34 7.87 -3.27 10.83
C TRP A 34 8.54 -2.21 9.94
N ALA A 35 9.86 -2.34 9.74
CA ALA A 35 10.63 -1.51 8.81
C ALA A 35 10.16 -1.66 7.35
N GLY A 36 9.56 -2.80 6.98
CA GLY A 36 8.97 -3.00 5.66
C GLY A 36 7.77 -2.10 5.39
N VAL A 37 6.94 -1.87 6.41
CA VAL A 37 5.78 -0.96 6.35
C VAL A 37 6.27 0.48 6.17
N ASP A 38 7.21 0.91 7.00
CA ASP A 38 7.79 2.26 6.92
C ASP A 38 8.44 2.50 5.56
N LEU A 39 9.24 1.54 5.07
CA LEU A 39 9.87 1.63 3.76
C LEU A 39 8.82 1.71 2.63
N PHE A 40 7.76 0.91 2.70
CA PHE A 40 6.68 0.95 1.72
C PHE A 40 5.97 2.33 1.69
N PHE A 41 5.69 2.90 2.86
CA PHE A 41 5.06 4.22 2.98
C PHE A 41 5.98 5.33 2.48
N VAL A 42 7.26 5.34 2.86
CA VAL A 42 8.25 6.33 2.41
C VAL A 42 8.42 6.28 0.89
N LEU A 43 8.58 5.09 0.30
CA LEU A 43 8.71 4.93 -1.15
C LEU A 43 7.45 5.33 -1.91
N SER A 44 6.28 5.00 -1.36
CA SER A 44 5.00 5.41 -1.92
C SER A 44 4.90 6.94 -1.94
N GLY A 45 5.20 7.60 -0.82
CA GLY A 45 5.26 9.06 -0.66
C GLY A 45 6.22 9.72 -1.65
N PHE A 46 7.44 9.21 -1.76
CA PHE A 46 8.45 9.71 -2.70
C PHE A 46 7.95 9.67 -4.15
N LEU A 47 7.28 8.59 -4.56
CA LEU A 47 6.71 8.45 -5.90
C LEU A 47 5.54 9.43 -6.12
N ILE A 48 4.70 9.66 -5.10
CA ILE A 48 3.58 10.63 -5.16
C ILE A 48 4.16 12.04 -5.40
N SER A 49 5.08 12.46 -4.54
CA SER A 49 5.69 13.79 -4.58
C SER A 49 6.49 14.03 -5.85
N GLY A 50 7.25 13.03 -6.32
CA GLY A 50 7.99 13.13 -7.59
C GLY A 50 7.07 13.27 -8.81
N LEU A 51 5.94 12.56 -8.84
CA LEU A 51 4.95 12.69 -9.91
C LEU A 51 4.28 14.07 -9.88
N LEU A 52 4.01 14.59 -8.68
CA LEU A 52 3.45 15.92 -8.50
C LEU A 52 4.41 17.03 -8.95
N PHE A 53 5.69 16.91 -8.59
CA PHE A 53 6.73 17.85 -8.99
C PHE A 53 6.95 17.86 -10.51
N SER A 54 6.84 16.69 -11.16
CA SER A 54 6.90 16.56 -12.62
C SER A 54 5.68 17.18 -13.31
N GLU A 55 4.47 17.00 -12.78
CA GLU A 55 3.26 17.68 -13.27
C GLU A 55 3.37 19.20 -13.10
N TYR A 56 3.86 19.66 -11.95
CA TYR A 56 4.05 21.09 -11.66
C TYR A 56 5.02 21.75 -12.64
N LYS A 57 6.18 21.13 -12.89
CA LYS A 57 7.15 21.63 -13.90
C LYS A 57 6.54 21.75 -15.29
N ARG A 58 5.57 20.89 -15.64
CA ARG A 58 5.00 20.82 -16.99
C ARG A 58 3.80 21.75 -17.17
N LYS A 59 2.92 21.88 -16.17
CA LYS A 59 1.63 22.58 -16.30
C LYS A 59 1.53 23.87 -15.52
N ARG A 60 2.48 24.18 -14.61
CA ARG A 60 2.43 25.29 -13.63
C ARG A 60 1.18 25.34 -12.74
N SER A 61 0.18 24.48 -12.95
CA SER A 61 -0.98 24.27 -12.09
C SER A 61 -0.93 22.88 -11.47
N ILE A 62 -1.18 22.81 -10.15
CA ILE A 62 -1.28 21.55 -9.41
C ILE A 62 -2.73 21.34 -9.02
N ASP A 63 -3.37 20.38 -9.66
CA ASP A 63 -4.74 19.97 -9.32
C ASP A 63 -4.67 18.77 -8.35
N LEU A 64 -4.24 19.06 -7.12
CA LEU A 64 -3.90 18.05 -6.10
C LEU A 64 -5.08 17.12 -5.80
N ALA A 65 -6.28 17.69 -5.71
CA ALA A 65 -7.52 16.95 -5.49
C ALA A 65 -7.80 15.96 -6.64
N ARG A 66 -7.72 16.43 -7.89
CA ARG A 66 -7.95 15.58 -9.07
C ARG A 66 -6.90 14.47 -9.19
N PHE A 67 -5.69 14.69 -8.70
CA PHE A 67 -4.62 13.70 -8.69
C PHE A 67 -4.84 12.63 -7.60
N ILE A 68 -5.15 13.05 -6.37
CA ILE A 68 -5.44 12.13 -5.27
C ILE A 68 -6.70 11.31 -5.55
N ILE A 69 -7.76 11.93 -6.09
CA ILE A 69 -9.01 11.23 -6.44
C ILE A 69 -8.74 10.12 -7.47
N ARG A 70 -8.02 10.41 -8.57
CA ARG A 70 -7.70 9.41 -9.60
C ARG A 70 -6.87 8.24 -9.05
N ARG A 71 -5.98 8.52 -8.11
CA ARG A 71 -5.15 7.47 -7.48
C ARG A 71 -5.94 6.68 -6.44
N GLY A 72 -6.79 7.37 -5.66
CA GLY A 72 -7.71 6.77 -4.71
C GLY A 72 -8.62 5.77 -5.40
N PHE A 73 -9.29 6.14 -6.49
CA PHE A 73 -10.15 5.24 -7.28
C PHE A 73 -9.45 3.97 -7.80
N LYS A 74 -8.11 3.95 -7.84
CA LYS A 74 -7.33 2.77 -8.21
C LYS A 74 -6.95 1.89 -7.00
N ILE A 75 -6.83 2.47 -5.82
CA ILE A 75 -6.44 1.78 -4.57
C ILE A 75 -7.66 1.31 -3.77
N TYR A 76 -8.74 2.11 -3.73
CA TYR A 76 -10.00 1.79 -3.09
C TYR A 76 -10.60 0.45 -3.52
N PRO A 77 -10.65 0.05 -4.81
CA PRO A 77 -11.24 -1.23 -5.18
C PRO A 77 -10.50 -2.41 -4.57
N SER A 78 -9.16 -2.40 -4.55
CA SER A 78 -8.38 -3.45 -3.86
C SER A 78 -8.59 -3.43 -2.34
N PHE A 79 -8.75 -2.25 -1.74
CA PHE A 79 -9.00 -2.11 -0.31
C PHE A 79 -10.37 -2.67 0.10
N TYR A 80 -11.44 -2.30 -0.61
CA TYR A 80 -12.78 -2.83 -0.36
C TYR A 80 -12.88 -4.32 -0.66
N LEU A 81 -12.17 -4.82 -1.69
CA LEU A 81 -12.08 -6.25 -1.94
C LEU A 81 -11.40 -6.99 -0.78
N MET A 82 -10.29 -6.46 -0.25
CA MET A 82 -9.62 -7.05 0.92
C MET A 82 -10.53 -7.04 2.16
N LEU A 83 -11.22 -5.92 2.43
CA LEU A 83 -12.19 -5.84 3.52
C LEU A 83 -13.32 -6.85 3.35
N LEU A 84 -13.87 -6.96 2.14
CA LEU A 84 -14.94 -7.89 1.84
C LEU A 84 -14.47 -9.34 2.01
N THR A 85 -13.31 -9.71 1.48
CA THR A 85 -12.78 -11.07 1.64
C THR A 85 -12.46 -11.37 3.11
N THR A 86 -11.83 -10.45 3.84
CA THR A 86 -11.58 -10.62 5.28
C THR A 86 -12.89 -10.76 6.05
N PHE A 87 -13.92 -9.97 5.73
CA PHE A 87 -15.23 -10.06 6.38
C PHE A 87 -15.93 -11.37 6.07
N LEU A 88 -15.95 -11.80 4.81
CA LEU A 88 -16.54 -13.08 4.39
C LEU A 88 -15.83 -14.28 5.04
N VAL A 89 -14.51 -14.23 5.12
CA VAL A 89 -13.70 -15.25 5.79
C VAL A 89 -13.94 -15.26 7.30
N ALA A 90 -14.00 -14.11 7.95
CA ALA A 90 -14.34 -14.01 9.38
C ALA A 90 -15.76 -14.52 9.67
N ALA A 91 -16.72 -14.22 8.78
CA ALA A 91 -18.08 -14.70 8.86
C ALA A 91 -18.18 -16.23 8.64
N SER A 92 -17.41 -16.80 7.70
CA SER A 92 -17.40 -18.24 7.44
C SER A 92 -16.73 -19.06 8.54
N TYR A 93 -15.74 -18.50 9.25
CA TYR A 93 -15.15 -19.10 10.44
C TYR A 93 -16.03 -19.00 11.69
N GLY A 94 -17.22 -18.40 11.61
CA GLY A 94 -18.19 -18.41 12.71
C GLY A 94 -17.71 -17.65 13.95
N VAL A 95 -17.08 -16.48 13.79
CA VAL A 95 -16.75 -15.58 14.91
C VAL A 95 -18.02 -14.85 15.39
N CYS A 96 -18.99 -15.64 15.85
CA CYS A 96 -19.88 -15.30 16.96
C CYS A 96 -19.22 -15.83 18.25
N ARG A 97 -18.01 -15.38 18.57
CA ARG A 97 -17.49 -15.43 19.94
C ARG A 97 -17.63 -14.01 20.47
N PRO A 98 -18.71 -13.69 21.21
CA PRO A 98 -18.79 -12.41 21.88
C PRO A 98 -17.55 -12.31 22.79
N TYR A 99 -16.80 -11.21 22.64
CA TYR A 99 -15.89 -10.74 23.67
C TYR A 99 -16.76 -10.46 24.90
N ALA A 100 -16.89 -11.45 25.78
CA ALA A 100 -17.32 -11.28 27.17
C ALA A 100 -16.08 -11.03 28.02
#